data_AF-A0A5K1FFI1-F1
#
_entry.id   AF-A0A5K1FFI1-F1
#
_cell.length_a   1.000
_cell.length_b   1.000
_cell.length_c   1.000
_cell.angle_alpha   90.00
_cell.angle_beta   90.00
_cell.angle_gamma   90.00
#
_symmetry.space_group_name_H-M   'P 1'
#
loop_
_entity.id
_entity.type
_entity.pdbx_description
1 polymer ?
#
loop_
_entity_poly.entity_id
_entity_poly.type
_entity_poly.pdbx_seq_one_letter_code
_entity_poly.pdbx_strand_id
1 'polypeptide(L)' 'KEAVKIQGVSFIGAVGTTTSDVAINLKCSSSVPCTEILLRDVNLTAAVPHEKTRAYCSNTRGQFSSIVSPRVP' A
#
# COMPACT_ATOMS: atom_id res chain seq x y z
N LYS A 1 13.69 -7.60 -20.40
CA LYS A 1 13.22 -7.09 -19.09
C LYS A 1 12.49 -8.23 -18.41
N GLU A 2 13.05 -8.77 -17.33
CA GLU A 2 12.38 -9.81 -16.56
C GLU A 2 11.49 -9.16 -15.51
N ALA A 3 10.28 -9.68 -15.35
CA ALA A 3 9.31 -9.21 -14.37
C ALA A 3 9.23 -10.23 -13.23
N VAL A 4 9.28 -9.73 -11.99
CA VAL A 4 9.25 -10.58 -10.80
C VAL A 4 7.79 -10.82 -10.39
N LYS A 5 7.44 -12.09 -10.17
CA LYS A 5 6.13 -12.45 -9.64
C LYS A 5 6.10 -12.25 -8.13
N ILE A 6 5.24 -11.35 -7.66
CA ILE A 6 4.99 -11.10 -6.24
C ILE A 6 3.57 -11.55 -5.92
N GLN A 7 3.44 -12.53 -5.02
CA GLN A 7 2.15 -13.12 -4.63
C GLN A 7 2.15 -13.49 -3.15
N GLY A 8 1.01 -13.32 -2.48
CA GLY A 8 0.79 -13.81 -1.11
C GLY A 8 1.50 -12.97 -0.03
N VAL A 9 1.69 -11.67 -0.27
CA VAL A 9 2.39 -10.77 0.64
C VAL A 9 1.40 -10.09 1.58
N SER A 10 1.68 -10.10 2.87
CA SER A 10 0.86 -9.43 3.88
C SER A 10 1.64 -8.32 4.58
N PHE A 11 1.08 -7.12 4.62
CA PHE A 11 1.56 -5.99 5.42
C PHE A 11 0.64 -5.81 6.62
N ILE A 12 1.18 -6.03 7.83
CA ILE A 12 0.38 -6.11 9.05
C ILE A 12 0.98 -5.20 10.12
N GLY A 13 0.17 -4.33 10.72
CA GLY A 13 0.54 -3.55 11.90
C GLY A 13 1.47 -2.36 11.63
N ALA A 14 1.50 -1.85 10.39
CA ALA A 14 2.31 -0.68 10.05
C ALA A 14 1.60 0.61 10.51
N VAL A 15 2.02 1.16 11.65
CA VAL A 15 1.42 2.35 12.27
C VAL A 15 2.47 3.43 12.49
N GLY A 16 2.18 4.67 12.11
CA GLY A 16 3.08 5.79 12.32
C GLY A 16 2.79 6.98 11.42
N THR A 17 3.82 7.81 11.21
CA THR A 17 3.76 8.99 10.36
C THR A 17 4.74 8.89 9.19
N THR A 18 4.45 9.61 8.10
CA THR A 18 5.34 9.74 6.94
C THR A 18 5.46 11.19 6.50
N THR A 19 6.63 11.55 5.98
CA THR A 19 6.88 12.84 5.31
C THR A 19 6.57 12.79 3.81
N SER A 20 6.29 11.60 3.26
CA SER A 20 5.91 11.43 1.86
C SER A 20 4.40 11.61 1.67
N ASP A 21 4.02 12.26 0.56
CA ASP A 21 2.62 12.36 0.14
C ASP A 21 2.01 10.96 -0.12
N VAL A 22 2.80 10.03 -0.69
CA VAL A 22 2.39 8.65 -0.95
C VAL A 22 2.85 7.74 0.19
N ALA A 23 1.99 7.53 1.18
CA ALA A 23 2.30 6.64 2.31
C ALA A 23 2.30 5.16 1.92
N ILE A 24 1.45 4.75 0.98
CA ILE A 24 1.35 3.37 0.49
C ILE A 24 1.60 3.39 -1.00
N ASN A 25 2.66 2.74 -1.46
CA ASN A 25 3.04 2.69 -2.88
C ASN A 25 3.20 1.24 -3.36
N LEU A 26 2.13 0.68 -3.91
CA LEU A 26 2.10 -0.66 -4.49
C LEU A 26 2.12 -0.56 -6.01
N LYS A 27 3.32 -0.50 -6.60
CA LYS A 27 3.50 -0.35 -8.05
C LYS A 27 4.13 -1.60 -8.65
N CYS A 28 3.31 -2.41 -9.31
CA CYS A 28 3.73 -3.68 -9.90
C CYS A 28 3.81 -3.61 -11.43
N SER A 29 4.47 -4.60 -12.03
CA SER A 29 4.59 -4.70 -13.49
C SER A 29 3.22 -4.88 -14.14
N SER A 30 2.99 -4.23 -15.29
CA SER A 30 1.79 -4.47 -16.09
C SER A 30 1.77 -5.85 -16.75
N SER A 31 2.94 -6.45 -17.00
CA SER A 31 3.05 -7.81 -17.56
C SER A 31 2.89 -8.92 -16.52
N VAL A 32 3.26 -8.65 -15.27
CA VAL A 32 3.17 -9.59 -14.15
C VAL A 32 2.63 -8.82 -12.94
N PRO A 33 1.30 -8.74 -12.78
CA PRO A 33 0.69 -8.00 -11.68
C PRO A 33 0.96 -8.69 -10.33
N CYS A 34 0.97 -7.91 -9.26
CA CYS A 34 1.00 -8.45 -7.91
C CYS A 34 -0.37 -9.02 -7.54
N THR A 35 -0.42 -10.18 -6.91
CA THR A 35 -1.67 -10.84 -6.50
C THR A 35 -1.64 -11.26 -5.04
N GLU A 36 -2.80 -11.48 -4.43
CA GLU A 36 -2.92 -11.91 -3.02
C GLU A 36 -2.16 -11.00 -2.04
N ILE A 37 -2.22 -9.68 -2.28
CA ILE A 37 -1.70 -8.71 -1.33
C ILE A 37 -2.73 -8.50 -0.22
N LEU A 38 -2.30 -8.55 1.05
CA LEU A 38 -3.13 -8.24 2.20
C LEU A 38 -2.58 -7.01 2.93
N LEU A 39 -3.42 -5.99 3.13
CA LEU A 39 -3.15 -4.89 4.05
C LEU A 39 -4.03 -5.04 5.29
N ARG A 40 -3.42 -5.10 6.47
CA ARG A 40 -4.16 -5.24 7.72
C ARG A 40 -3.58 -4.37 8.81
N ASP A 41 -4.43 -3.63 9.51
CA ASP A 41 -4.03 -2.78 10.64
C ASP A 41 -2.89 -1.81 10.24
N VAL A 42 -3.03 -1.19 9.07
CA VAL A 42 -2.06 -0.23 8.50
C VAL A 42 -2.59 1.18 8.70
N ASN A 43 -1.91 2.02 9.47
CA ASN A 43 -2.34 3.39 9.73
C ASN A 43 -1.16 4.36 9.63
N LEU A 44 -1.00 4.95 8.46
CA LEU A 44 0.06 5.90 8.14
C LEU A 44 -0.52 7.30 7.91
N THR A 45 -0.18 8.23 8.79
CA THR A 45 -0.63 9.63 8.71
C THR A 45 0.50 10.57 8.29
N ALA A 46 0.17 11.81 7.93
CA ALA A 46 1.21 12.79 7.60
C ALA A 46 1.97 13.18 8.87
N ALA A 47 3.30 13.34 8.75
CA ALA A 47 4.14 13.87 9.82
C ALA A 47 3.89 15.37 10.06
N VAL A 48 3.48 16.08 9.01
CA VAL A 48 3.10 17.49 9.08
C VAL A 48 1.61 17.60 9.47
N PRO A 49 1.26 18.40 10.48
CA PRO A 49 -0.14 18.64 10.84
C PRO A 49 -0.96 19.16 9.67
N HIS A 50 -2.20 18.69 9.56
CA HIS A 50 -3.18 19.06 8.51
C HIS A 50 -2.87 18.59 7.09
N GLU A 51 -1.73 17.96 6.84
CA GLU A 51 -1.48 17.29 5.58
C GLU A 51 -2.18 15.93 5.52
N LYS A 52 -2.48 15.50 4.29
CA LYS A 52 -3.10 14.20 4.02
C LYS A 52 -2.13 13.34 3.23
N THR A 53 -2.05 12.08 3.61
CA THR A 53 -1.36 11.06 2.84
C THR A 53 -2.32 10.41 1.86
N ARG A 54 -1.77 9.86 0.77
CA ARG A 54 -2.52 9.06 -0.21
C ARG A 54 -1.88 7.70 -0.40
N ALA A 55 -2.68 6.76 -0.90
CA ALA A 55 -2.18 5.49 -1.38
C ALA A 55 -2.15 5.49 -2.92
N TYR A 56 -1.18 4.80 -3.49
CA TYR A 56 -1.07 4.52 -4.91
C TYR A 56 -0.94 3.02 -5.12
N CYS A 57 -1.83 2.46 -5.93
CA CYS A 57 -1.81 1.06 -6.32
C CYS A 57 -1.88 0.95 -7.85
N SER A 58 -0.99 0.16 -8.43
CA SER A 58 -0.91 -0.06 -9.88
C SER A 58 -0.57 -1.52 -10.17
N ASN A 59 -1.35 -2.15 -11.05
CA ASN A 59 -1.24 -3.58 -11.41
C ASN A 59 -1.18 -4.51 -10.19
N THR A 60 -1.96 -4.21 -9.16
CA THR A 60 -1.97 -4.94 -7.89
C THR A 60 -3.38 -5.42 -7.61
N ARG A 61 -3.51 -6.66 -7.15
CA ARG A 61 -4.77 -7.26 -6.71
C ARG A 61 -4.60 -7.78 -5.30
N GLY A 62 -5.46 -7.33 -4.41
CA GLY A 62 -5.36 -7.63 -3.00
C GLY A 62 -6.63 -7.29 -2.26
N GLN A 63 -6.57 -7.45 -0.95
CA GLN A 63 -7.64 -7.13 -0.04
C GLN A 63 -7.07 -6.35 1.14
N PHE A 64 -7.93 -5.58 1.78
CA PHE A 64 -7.61 -4.96 3.05
C PHE A 64 -8.58 -5.44 4.13
N SER A 65 -8.10 -5.50 5.36
CA SER A 65 -8.89 -5.87 6.52
C SER A 65 -8.59 -4.91 7.67
N SER A 66 -9.60 -4.63 8.50
CA SER A 66 -9.50 -3.68 9.61
C SER A 66 -9.15 -2.25 9.15
N ILE A 67 -8.46 -1.48 10.00
CA ILE A 67 -8.06 -0.11 9.71
C ILE A 67 -6.95 -0.07 8.65
N VAL A 68 -7.23 0.58 7.52
CA VAL A 68 -6.24 0.89 6.48
C VAL A 68 -6.34 2.36 6.10
N SER A 69 -5.33 3.14 6.47
CA SER A 69 -5.19 4.57 6.17
C SER A 69 -3.76 4.86 5.68
N PRO A 70 -3.60 5.61 4.57
CA PRO A 70 -4.63 6.21 3.74
C PRO A 70 -5.44 5.19 2.92
N ARG A 71 -6.64 5.58 2.46
CA ARG A 71 -7.51 4.70 1.67
C ARG A 71 -6.80 4.25 0.38
N VAL A 72 -6.79 2.95 0.14
CA VAL A 72 -6.30 2.33 -1.10
C VAL A 72 -7.40 2.30 -2.18
N PRO A 73 -7.05 2.52 -3.46
CA PRO A 73 -7.99 2.44 -4.59
C PRO A 73 -8.31 1.01 -5.01
#